data_AF-A0A2H0SSM6-F1
#
_entry.id   AF-A0A2H0SSM6-F1
#
_cell.length_a   1.000
_cell.length_b   1.000
_cell.length_c   1.000
_cell.angle_alpha   90.00
_cell.angle_beta   90.00
_cell.angle_gamma   90.00
#
_symmetry.space_group_name_H-M   'P 1'
#
loop_
_entity.id
_entity.type
_entity.pdbx_description
1 polymer ?
#
loop_
_entity_poly.entity_id
_entity_poly.type
_entity_poly.pdbx_seq_one_letter_code
_entity_poly.pdbx_strand_id
1 'polypeptide(L)' 'MLKKGTYKDAKSELQEMVQANDLAAPTYRVVEERGPDHDKEFTVAVRIDGKATATGIGKSKQQAQQDAAEKALKAYKT' A
#
# COMPACT_ATOMS: atom_id res chain seq x y z
N MET A 1 -1.18 -5.35 -28.69
CA MET A 1 -0.35 -6.05 -27.69
C MET A 1 -0.73 -5.54 -26.30
N LEU A 2 -1.68 -6.18 -25.63
CA LEU A 2 -2.14 -5.79 -24.29
C LEU A 2 -1.24 -6.47 -23.24
N LYS A 3 -0.15 -5.81 -22.84
CA LYS A 3 0.70 -6.27 -21.74
C LYS A 3 0.47 -5.38 -20.51
N LYS A 4 -0.37 -5.86 -19.61
CA LYS A 4 -0.25 -5.82 -18.14
C LYS A 4 -1.61 -6.24 -17.57
N GLY A 5 -1.75 -7.54 -17.35
CA GLY A 5 -2.91 -8.10 -16.68
C GLY A 5 -3.06 -7.53 -15.27
N THR A 6 -4.29 -7.63 -14.76
CA THR A 6 -4.60 -7.62 -13.32
C THR A 6 -4.16 -6.37 -12.55
N TYR A 7 -4.65 -5.18 -12.91
CA TYR A 7 -4.87 -4.15 -11.89
C TYR A 7 -6.10 -4.56 -11.06
N LYS A 8 -5.95 -5.57 -10.20
CA LYS A 8 -6.69 -5.51 -8.95
C LYS A 8 -5.95 -4.45 -8.15
N ASP A 9 -6.60 -3.33 -7.84
CA ASP A 9 -6.05 -2.36 -6.88
C ASP A 9 -5.63 -3.14 -5.63
N ALA A 10 -4.34 -3.17 -5.31
CA ALA A 10 -3.82 -3.93 -4.17
C ALA A 10 -4.45 -3.45 -2.86
N LYS A 11 -4.94 -2.20 -2.86
CA LYS A 11 -5.77 -1.64 -1.79
C LYS A 11 -7.10 -2.38 -1.64
N SER A 12 -7.79 -2.66 -2.75
CA SER A 12 -9.06 -3.38 -2.76
C SER A 12 -8.85 -4.84 -2.33
N GLU A 13 -7.81 -5.51 -2.86
CA GLU A 13 -7.48 -6.88 -2.45
C GLU A 13 -7.07 -6.93 -0.96
N LEU A 14 -6.31 -5.94 -0.47
CA LEU A 14 -5.98 -5.83 0.95
C LEU A 14 -7.22 -5.59 1.79
N GLN A 15 -8.14 -4.75 1.33
CA GLN A 15 -9.39 -4.48 2.02
C GLN A 15 -10.27 -5.74 2.13
N GLU A 16 -10.45 -6.47 1.04
CA GLU A 16 -11.18 -7.74 1.02
C GLU A 16 -10.53 -8.75 1.98
N MET A 17 -9.19 -8.84 1.98
CA MET A 17 -8.46 -9.75 2.85
C MET A 17 -8.64 -9.41 4.32
N VAL A 18 -8.49 -8.14 4.73
CA VAL A 18 -8.65 -7.78 6.14
C VAL A 18 -10.10 -7.95 6.60
N GLN A 19 -11.07 -7.65 5.75
CA GLN A 19 -12.49 -7.87 6.03
C GLN A 19 -12.81 -9.36 6.18
N ALA A 20 -12.23 -10.22 5.34
CA ALA A 20 -12.38 -11.67 5.45
C ALA A 20 -11.74 -12.26 6.72
N ASN A 21 -10.86 -11.52 7.39
CA ASN A 21 -10.21 -11.90 8.65
C ASN A 21 -10.80 -11.14 9.87
N ASP A 22 -11.96 -10.49 9.73
CA ASP A 22 -12.59 -9.67 10.77
C ASP A 22 -11.70 -8.54 11.34
N LEU A 23 -10.74 -8.07 10.53
CA LEU A 23 -9.84 -6.97 10.87
C LEU A 23 -10.38 -5.63 10.37
N ALA A 24 -10.01 -4.55 11.08
CA ALA A 24 -10.33 -3.20 10.66
C ALA A 24 -9.73 -2.85 9.27
N ALA A 25 -10.44 -2.01 8.53
CA ALA A 25 -10.01 -1.55 7.20
C ALA A 25 -8.59 -0.95 7.22
N PRO A 26 -7.79 -1.17 6.16
CA PRO A 26 -6.40 -0.71 6.14
C PRO A 26 -6.37 0.82 6.07
N THR A 27 -5.53 1.43 6.89
CA THR A 27 -5.30 2.87 6.89
C THR A 27 -3.93 3.19 6.32
N TYR A 28 -3.83 4.28 5.56
CA TYR A 28 -2.58 4.69 4.91
C TYR A 28 -2.15 6.04 5.45
N ARG A 29 -0.86 6.15 5.81
CA ARG A 29 -0.28 7.40 6.30
C ARG A 29 1.08 7.65 5.66
N VAL A 30 1.29 8.85 5.14
CA VAL A 30 2.62 9.30 4.72
C VAL A 30 3.48 9.42 5.97
N VAL A 31 4.61 8.71 5.98
CA VAL A 31 5.57 8.69 7.08
C VAL A 31 6.86 9.43 6.74
N GLU A 32 7.17 9.57 5.44
CA GLU A 32 8.33 10.33 4.98
C GLU A 32 8.05 10.93 3.60
N GLU A 33 8.63 12.11 3.36
CA GLU A 33 8.69 12.73 2.04
C GLU A 33 10.12 13.22 1.83
N ARG A 34 10.75 12.79 0.73
CA ARG A 34 12.17 13.09 0.46
C ARG A 34 12.35 13.53 -0.99
N GLY A 35 13.36 14.37 -1.23
CA GLY A 35 13.72 14.82 -2.58
C GLY A 35 13.17 16.21 -2.94
N PRO A 36 13.66 16.79 -4.06
CA PRO A 36 13.22 18.09 -4.55
C PRO A 36 11.79 18.03 -5.09
N ASP A 37 11.11 19.16 -5.21
CA ASP A 37 9.67 19.21 -5.61
C ASP A 37 9.36 18.48 -6.92
N HIS A 38 10.31 18.45 -7.87
CA HIS A 38 10.17 17.80 -9.16
C HIS A 38 10.57 16.30 -9.15
N ASP A 39 11.13 15.79 -8.06
CA ASP A 39 11.50 14.37 -7.90
C ASP A 39 11.22 13.87 -6.48
N LYS A 40 10.07 14.27 -5.94
CA LYS A 40 9.68 13.93 -4.58
C LYS A 40 9.31 12.44 -4.50
N GLU A 41 9.90 11.77 -3.54
CA GLU A 41 9.60 10.41 -3.13
C GLU A 41 8.75 10.44 -1.86
N PHE A 42 7.70 9.64 -1.85
CA PHE A 42 6.78 9.50 -0.73
C PHE A 42 6.91 8.10 -0.16
N THR A 43 7.07 8.01 1.16
CA THR A 43 6.98 6.77 1.90
C THR A 43 5.66 6.73 2.64
N VAL A 44 4.87 5.69 2.43
CA VAL A 44 3.56 5.50 3.05
C VAL A 44 3.56 4.20 3.84
N ALA A 45 3.15 4.27 5.11
CA ALA A 45 2.86 3.10 5.91
C ALA A 45 1.39 2.69 5.74
N VAL A 46 1.14 1.40 5.57
CA VAL A 46 -0.18 0.79 5.71
C VAL A 46 -0.30 0.16 7.10
N ARG A 47 -1.42 0.42 7.76
CA ARG A 47 -1.72 -0.10 9.09
C ARG A 47 -3.04 -0.85 9.08
N ILE A 48 -3.05 -2.03 9.66
CA ILE A 48 -4.23 -2.90 9.81
C ILE A 48 -4.40 -3.13 11.30
N ASP A 49 -5.63 -2.93 11.80
CA ASP A 49 -5.94 -3.06 13.23
C ASP A 49 -4.97 -2.25 14.14
N GLY A 50 -4.67 -1.01 13.73
CA GLY A 50 -3.76 -0.10 14.44
C GLY A 50 -2.26 -0.42 14.34
N LYS A 51 -1.89 -1.62 13.87
CA LYS A 51 -0.49 -2.07 13.72
C LYS A 51 0.04 -1.73 12.34
N ALA A 52 1.26 -1.18 12.28
CA ALA A 52 1.93 -0.94 11.00
C ALA A 52 2.36 -2.29 10.40
N THR A 53 1.83 -2.61 9.23
CA THR A 53 2.01 -3.91 8.58
C THR A 53 3.11 -3.84 7.52
N ALA A 54 3.13 -2.77 6.73
CA ALA A 54 4.12 -2.60 5.67
C ALA A 54 4.30 -1.12 5.31
N THR A 55 5.41 -0.81 4.62
CA THR A 55 5.69 0.52 4.08
C THR A 55 5.98 0.43 2.59
N GLY A 56 5.36 1.32 1.83
CA GLY A 56 5.55 1.46 0.40
C GLY A 56 6.15 2.80 0.01
N ILE A 57 6.84 2.82 -1.12
CA ILE A 57 7.55 3.98 -1.64
C ILE A 57 7.05 4.28 -3.05
N GLY A 58 6.93 5.55 -3.41
CA GLY A 58 6.56 5.94 -4.77
C GLY A 58 6.77 7.42 -5.07
N LYS A 59 6.74 7.77 -6.35
CA LYS A 59 6.86 9.16 -6.82
C LYS A 59 5.58 9.98 -6.60
N SER A 60 4.53 9.34 -6.12
CA SER A 60 3.31 9.97 -5.65
C SER A 60 2.76 9.24 -4.43
N LYS A 61 1.93 9.92 -3.63
CA LYS A 61 1.23 9.31 -2.50
C LYS A 61 0.41 8.09 -2.92
N GLN A 62 -0.22 8.12 -4.09
CA GLN A 62 -1.01 7.00 -4.61
C GLN A 62 -0.13 5.79 -4.94
N GLN A 63 1.01 6.00 -5.60
CA GLN A 63 1.96 4.92 -5.90
C GLN A 63 2.54 4.31 -4.62
N ALA A 64 2.93 5.14 -3.66
CA ALA A 64 3.45 4.67 -2.37
C ALA A 64 2.41 3.86 -1.58
N GLN A 65 1.13 4.27 -1.63
CA GLN A 65 0.03 3.50 -1.01
C GLN A 65 -0.20 2.15 -1.70
N GLN A 66 -0.11 2.10 -3.03
CA GLN A 66 -0.25 0.86 -3.79
C GLN A 66 0.88 -0.11 -3.45
N ASP A 67 2.13 0.36 -3.48
CA ASP A 67 3.32 -0.44 -3.09
C ASP A 67 3.22 -0.94 -1.64
N ALA A 68 2.72 -0.10 -0.72
CA ALA A 68 2.49 -0.49 0.67
C ALA A 68 1.46 -1.62 0.78
N ALA A 69 0.37 -1.55 0.01
CA ALA A 69 -0.68 -2.56 0.00
C ALA A 69 -0.18 -3.88 -0.59
N GLU A 70 0.58 -3.85 -1.68
CA GLU A 70 1.19 -5.03 -2.29
C GLU A 70 2.16 -5.73 -1.33
N LYS A 71 2.98 -4.97 -0.61
CA LYS A 71 3.88 -5.51 0.41
C LYS A 71 3.13 -6.11 1.59
N ALA A 72 2.06 -5.48 2.06
CA ALA A 72 1.21 -6.05 3.12
C ALA A 72 0.56 -7.36 2.67
N LEU A 73 -0.01 -7.41 1.46
CA LEU A 73 -0.59 -8.63 0.90
C LEU A 73 0.43 -9.78 0.80
N LYS A 74 1.68 -9.49 0.39
CA LYS A 74 2.76 -10.48 0.35
C LYS A 74 3.12 -10.98 1.75
N ALA A 75 3.23 -10.08 2.72
CA ALA A 75 3.55 -10.42 4.10
C ALA A 75 2.48 -11.30 4.76
N TYR A 76 1.20 -11.12 4.40
CA TYR A 76 0.10 -11.95 4.90
C TYR A 76 0.00 -13.34 4.25
N LYS A 77 0.56 -13.52 3.04
CA LYS A 77 0.52 -14.80 2.30
C LYS A 77 1.74 -15.71 2.61
N THR A 78 2.63 -15.28 3.51
CA THR A 78 3.83 -16.03 3.94
C THR A 78 3.61 -16.58 5.35
#